data_AF-A0A9W9WNL5-F1
#
_entry.id   AF-A0A9W9WNL5-F1
#
_cell.length_a   1.000
_cell.length_b   1.000
_cell.length_c   1.000
_cell.angle_alpha   90.00
_cell.angle_beta   90.00
_cell.angle_gamma   90.00
#
_symmetry.space_group_name_H-M   'P 1'
#
loop_
_entity.id
_entity.type
_entity.pdbx_description
1 polymer ?
#
loop_
_entity_poly.entity_id
_entity_poly.type
_entity_poly.pdbx_seq_one_letter_code
_entity_poly.pdbx_strand_id
1 'polypeptide(L)'
;MRTCAHNTGAEVGCWLRLCYTNDEGHEALWSANETAEWVTYGGAVLDDESLFGGLDLAAALELFPERVTDEPVNLGLREESLREAVDGAENYPSEENPLERYAFCQADCVVTHIYVEDEVAVNGGGLLHVFLDDCGNVVRQWRVEDDGSEDNYDGAWHERLWKEAIRDDCGEIGPAYHEGGSRGPPYTL
;
A
#
# COMPACT_ATOMS: atom_id res chain seq x y z
N MET A 1 -7.61 -23.74 -8.11
CA MET A 1 -7.61 -22.32 -7.73
C MET A 1 -6.90 -22.26 -6.39
N ARG A 2 -5.65 -21.78 -6.37
CA ARG A 2 -4.88 -21.62 -5.13
C ARG A 2 -5.24 -20.25 -4.59
N THR A 3 -5.96 -20.21 -3.49
CA THR A 3 -6.29 -18.99 -2.76
C THR A 3 -5.08 -18.66 -1.89
N CYS A 4 -4.26 -17.70 -2.33
CA CYS A 4 -3.24 -17.09 -1.48
C CYS A 4 -3.95 -16.09 -0.56
N ALA A 5 -4.16 -16.51 0.69
CA ALA A 5 -4.89 -15.82 1.75
C ALA A 5 -6.41 -15.66 1.53
N HIS A 6 -7.20 -16.03 2.54
CA HIS A 6 -8.51 -15.45 2.77
C HIS A 6 -8.23 -14.15 3.52
N ASN A 7 -8.38 -13.01 2.85
CA ASN A 7 -8.16 -11.72 3.49
C ASN A 7 -9.40 -11.45 4.36
N THR A 8 -9.38 -11.87 5.62
CA THR A 8 -10.59 -11.96 6.45
C THR A 8 -11.16 -10.63 6.95
N GLY A 9 -10.74 -9.50 6.41
CA GLY A 9 -11.41 -8.20 6.54
C GLY A 9 -10.65 -7.13 5.79
N ALA A 10 -11.32 -6.07 5.32
CA ALA A 10 -10.66 -4.88 4.77
C ALA A 10 -9.95 -4.03 5.85
N GLU A 11 -9.60 -4.68 6.98
CA GLU A 11 -9.35 -4.11 8.29
C GLU A 11 -7.99 -4.54 8.87
N VAL A 12 -7.17 -5.27 8.10
CA VAL A 12 -5.91 -5.86 8.57
C VAL A 12 -4.81 -5.76 7.51
N GLY A 13 -3.59 -5.46 7.93
CA GLY A 13 -2.42 -5.35 7.07
C GLY A 13 -2.00 -6.70 6.46
N CYS A 14 -1.20 -6.62 5.40
CA CYS A 14 -0.61 -7.78 4.74
C CYS A 14 0.91 -7.69 4.80
N TRP A 15 1.59 -8.76 5.21
CA TRP A 15 3.03 -8.93 5.09
C TRP A 15 3.35 -9.73 3.82
N LEU A 16 4.31 -9.29 3.02
CA LEU A 16 4.79 -10.01 1.85
C LEU A 16 6.31 -10.14 1.90
N ARG A 17 6.81 -11.37 1.99
CA ARG A 17 8.24 -11.67 1.95
C ARG A 17 8.70 -12.00 0.53
N LEU A 18 9.60 -11.19 0.00
CA LEU A 18 10.23 -11.38 -1.31
C LEU A 18 11.68 -11.86 -1.19
N CYS A 19 12.37 -11.52 -0.09
CA CYS A 19 13.76 -11.89 0.14
C CYS A 19 13.91 -13.00 1.18
N TYR A 20 14.58 -14.10 0.78
CA TYR A 20 14.78 -15.30 1.60
C TYR A 20 16.27 -15.60 1.84
N THR A 21 17.17 -14.69 1.47
CA THR A 21 18.62 -14.92 1.56
C THR A 21 19.22 -14.48 2.90
N ASN A 22 18.48 -13.76 3.73
CA ASN A 22 18.92 -13.25 5.02
C ASN A 22 17.88 -13.50 6.12
N ASP A 23 17.90 -14.71 6.69
CA ASP A 23 16.98 -15.10 7.76
C ASP A 23 17.20 -14.31 9.07
N GLU A 24 18.43 -13.90 9.37
CA GLU A 24 18.69 -13.09 10.59
C GLU A 24 18.02 -11.71 10.49
N GLY A 25 18.02 -11.12 9.29
CA GLY A 25 17.28 -9.89 8.99
C GLY A 25 15.77 -10.08 9.06
N HIS A 26 15.25 -11.17 8.52
CA HIS A 26 13.84 -11.54 8.64
C HIS A 26 13.39 -11.65 10.11
N GLU A 27 14.12 -12.41 10.93
CA GLU A 27 13.80 -12.59 12.35
C GLU A 27 13.84 -11.27 13.12
N ALA A 28 14.78 -10.38 12.79
CA ALA A 28 14.85 -9.05 13.40
C ALA A 28 13.63 -8.20 13.04
N LEU A 29 13.22 -8.17 11.77
CA LEU A 29 12.02 -7.46 11.31
C LEU A 29 10.75 -8.03 11.94
N TRP A 30 10.63 -9.36 11.99
CA TRP A 30 9.48 -10.01 12.57
C TRP A 30 9.38 -9.75 14.08
N SER A 31 10.51 -9.80 14.78
CA SER A 31 10.57 -9.41 16.20
C SER A 31 10.21 -7.94 16.42
N ALA A 32 10.55 -7.04 15.51
CA ALA A 32 10.15 -5.64 15.59
C ALA A 32 8.64 -5.47 15.36
N ASN A 33 8.07 -6.24 14.43
CA ASN A 33 6.62 -6.26 14.17
C ASN A 33 5.80 -6.62 15.42
N GLU A 34 6.29 -7.51 16.29
CA GLU A 34 5.60 -7.85 17.55
C GLU A 34 5.42 -6.64 18.49
N THR A 35 6.23 -5.59 18.32
CA THR A 35 6.15 -4.35 19.10
C THR A 35 5.43 -3.25 18.34
N ALA A 36 5.76 -3.06 17.06
CA ALA A 36 5.22 -1.98 16.22
C ALA A 36 3.80 -2.26 15.70
N GLU A 37 3.40 -3.53 15.67
CA GLU A 37 2.11 -4.00 15.15
C GLU A 37 1.84 -3.52 13.71
N TRP A 38 2.85 -3.55 12.83
CA TRP A 38 2.68 -3.25 11.40
C TRP A 38 1.67 -4.21 10.76
N VAL A 39 1.72 -5.48 11.14
CA VAL A 39 0.71 -6.49 10.82
C VAL A 39 0.31 -7.21 12.11
N THR A 40 -0.97 -7.11 12.46
CA THR A 40 -1.55 -7.68 13.69
C THR A 40 -1.95 -9.15 13.51
N TYR A 41 -2.46 -9.77 14.59
CA TYR A 41 -2.94 -11.16 14.60
C TYR A 41 -3.98 -11.49 13.52
N GLY A 42 -4.74 -10.49 13.04
CA GLY A 42 -5.73 -10.67 11.98
C GLY A 42 -5.15 -10.57 10.56
N GLY A 43 -3.92 -10.07 10.41
CA GLY A 43 -3.30 -9.78 9.12
C GLY A 43 -2.87 -11.00 8.33
N ALA A 44 -2.74 -10.81 7.02
CA ALA A 44 -2.27 -11.84 6.11
C ALA A 44 -0.73 -11.87 6.08
N VAL A 45 -0.13 -13.06 6.12
CA VAL A 45 1.32 -13.23 5.94
C VAL A 45 1.56 -14.10 4.71
N LEU A 46 2.19 -13.50 3.70
CA LEU A 46 2.57 -14.13 2.44
C LEU A 46 4.07 -14.43 2.47
N ASP A 47 4.39 -15.58 3.06
CA ASP A 47 5.74 -16.09 3.24
C ASP A 47 5.83 -17.50 2.61
N ASP A 48 6.19 -17.54 1.32
CA ASP A 48 6.37 -18.76 0.55
C ASP A 48 7.45 -18.54 -0.52
N GLU A 49 8.67 -19.00 -0.22
CA GLU A 49 9.84 -18.87 -1.12
C GLU A 49 9.56 -19.45 -2.51
N SER A 50 8.78 -20.54 -2.60
CA SER A 50 8.51 -21.21 -3.87
C SER A 50 7.59 -20.40 -4.79
N LEU A 51 6.84 -19.45 -4.23
CA LEU A 51 5.93 -18.57 -4.96
C LEU A 51 6.53 -17.17 -5.16
N PHE A 52 7.15 -16.61 -4.13
CA PHE A 52 7.57 -15.20 -4.10
C PHE A 52 9.08 -14.99 -4.10
N GLY A 53 9.87 -16.03 -3.84
CA GLY A 53 11.32 -15.92 -3.70
C GLY A 53 12.00 -15.36 -4.94
N GLY A 54 12.69 -14.23 -4.76
CA GLY A 54 13.45 -13.58 -5.84
C GLY A 54 12.60 -12.81 -6.86
N LEU A 55 11.29 -12.66 -6.62
CA LEU A 55 10.45 -11.74 -7.39
C LEU A 55 10.70 -10.30 -6.95
N ASP A 56 10.54 -9.37 -7.89
CA ASP A 56 10.32 -7.97 -7.54
C ASP A 56 8.85 -7.72 -7.20
N LEU A 57 8.55 -6.55 -6.63
CA LEU A 57 7.19 -6.19 -6.22
C LEU A 57 6.19 -6.29 -7.38
N ALA A 58 6.56 -5.81 -8.58
CA ALA A 58 5.67 -5.83 -9.73
C ALA A 58 5.30 -7.27 -10.12
N ALA A 59 6.28 -8.17 -10.22
CA ALA A 59 6.04 -9.57 -10.53
C ALA A 59 5.24 -10.29 -9.43
N ALA A 60 5.44 -9.93 -8.16
CA ALA A 60 4.67 -10.49 -7.06
C ALA A 60 3.20 -10.04 -7.10
N LEU A 61 2.93 -8.76 -7.41
CA LEU A 61 1.57 -8.21 -7.52
C LEU A 61 0.74 -8.87 -8.63
N GLU A 62 1.38 -9.33 -9.72
CA GLU A 62 0.71 -10.08 -10.80
C GLU A 62 0.21 -11.47 -10.37
N LEU A 63 0.66 -12.00 -9.23
CA LEU A 63 0.21 -13.29 -8.71
C LEU A 63 -1.11 -13.20 -7.93
N PHE A 64 -1.56 -11.99 -7.58
CA PHE A 64 -2.79 -11.79 -6.83
C PHE A 64 -4.01 -11.91 -7.77
N PRO A 65 -4.98 -12.78 -7.47
CA PRO A 65 -6.13 -13.00 -8.34
C PRO A 65 -7.14 -11.84 -8.25
N GLU A 66 -6.95 -10.81 -9.09
CA GLU A 66 -7.85 -9.71 -9.47
C GLU A 66 -8.67 -8.96 -8.38
N ARG A 67 -8.52 -9.29 -7.09
CA ARG A 67 -9.12 -8.55 -5.95
C ARG A 67 -8.24 -8.74 -4.72
N VAL A 68 -7.69 -7.65 -4.22
CA VAL A 68 -6.86 -7.65 -3.01
C VAL A 68 -7.71 -7.59 -1.73
N THR A 69 -9.02 -7.29 -1.85
CA THR A 69 -9.96 -7.24 -0.71
C THR A 69 -11.21 -8.10 -0.95
N ASP A 70 -11.62 -8.83 0.09
CA ASP A 70 -12.85 -9.63 0.12
C ASP A 70 -14.10 -8.79 0.44
N GLU A 71 -13.93 -7.53 0.86
CA GLU A 71 -15.07 -6.65 1.14
C GLU A 71 -15.61 -5.97 -0.12
N PRO A 72 -16.94 -5.85 -0.25
CA PRO A 72 -17.54 -5.04 -1.28
C PRO A 72 -17.21 -3.57 -1.05
N VAL A 73 -16.22 -3.06 -1.77
CA VAL A 73 -15.94 -1.63 -1.86
C VAL A 73 -17.22 -0.93 -2.32
N ASN A 74 -17.71 0.06 -1.57
CA ASN A 74 -18.84 0.89 -2.00
C ASN A 74 -18.37 1.83 -3.12
N LEU A 75 -18.39 1.31 -4.35
CA LEU A 75 -17.90 2.01 -5.54
C LEU A 75 -18.61 3.35 -5.76
N GLY A 76 -19.91 3.45 -5.47
CA GLY A 76 -20.66 4.70 -5.66
C GLY A 76 -20.21 5.83 -4.73
N LEU A 77 -20.01 5.54 -3.43
CA LEU A 77 -19.46 6.53 -2.50
C LEU A 77 -18.02 6.89 -2.84
N ARG A 78 -17.22 5.93 -3.31
CA ARG A 78 -15.83 6.16 -3.72
C ARG A 78 -15.73 7.01 -4.99
N GLU A 79 -16.57 6.75 -5.99
CA GLU A 79 -16.66 7.56 -7.20
C GLU A 79 -17.12 9.00 -6.91
N GLU A 80 -18.04 9.18 -5.96
CA GLU A 80 -18.47 10.51 -5.51
C GLU A 80 -17.33 11.25 -4.80
N SER A 81 -16.67 10.62 -3.81
CA SER A 81 -15.51 11.20 -3.12
C SER A 81 -14.36 11.50 -4.08
N LEU A 82 -14.08 10.60 -5.02
CA LEU A 82 -13.05 10.80 -6.04
C LEU A 82 -13.39 12.00 -6.94
N ARG A 83 -14.65 12.14 -7.36
CA ARG A 83 -15.09 13.28 -8.18
C ARG A 83 -14.92 14.61 -7.44
N GLU A 84 -15.30 14.67 -6.16
CA GLU A 84 -15.10 15.86 -5.32
C GLU A 84 -13.63 16.19 -5.14
N ALA A 85 -12.79 15.17 -4.91
CA ALA A 85 -11.35 15.35 -4.77
C ALA A 85 -10.69 15.86 -6.06
N VAL A 86 -11.10 15.34 -7.23
CA VAL A 86 -10.59 15.78 -8.54
C VAL A 86 -10.99 17.24 -8.80
N ASP A 87 -12.25 17.60 -8.57
CA ASP A 87 -12.72 18.99 -8.71
C ASP A 87 -11.96 19.93 -7.76
N GLY A 88 -11.74 19.53 -6.52
CA GLY A 88 -10.91 20.28 -5.57
C GLY A 88 -9.48 20.49 -6.07
N ALA A 89 -8.83 19.44 -6.58
CA ALA A 89 -7.46 19.49 -7.07
C ALA A 89 -7.30 20.37 -8.32
N GLU A 90 -8.28 20.39 -9.23
CA GLU A 90 -8.27 21.27 -10.41
C GLU A 90 -8.42 22.74 -10.04
N ASN A 91 -9.14 23.04 -8.95
CA ASN A 91 -9.40 24.40 -8.48
C ASN A 91 -8.27 24.97 -7.59
N TYR A 92 -7.37 24.14 -7.07
CA TYR A 92 -6.25 24.54 -6.19
C TYR A 92 -4.90 23.93 -6.64
N PRO A 93 -4.21 24.53 -7.62
CA PRO A 93 -2.96 23.99 -8.14
C PRO A 93 -1.78 24.12 -7.15
N SER A 94 -1.03 23.04 -6.97
CA SER A 94 0.32 23.04 -6.37
C SER A 94 1.37 23.36 -7.44
N GLU A 95 2.37 24.18 -7.11
CA GLU A 95 3.43 24.60 -8.06
C GLU A 95 4.67 23.70 -8.08
N GLU A 96 4.93 22.89 -7.03
CA GLU A 96 6.17 22.10 -6.93
C GLU A 96 6.06 20.73 -7.61
N ASN A 97 4.93 20.02 -7.42
CA ASN A 97 4.62 18.78 -8.12
C ASN A 97 3.12 18.74 -8.50
N PRO A 98 2.81 18.77 -9.80
CA PRO A 98 1.43 18.77 -10.27
C PRO A 98 0.63 17.50 -9.93
N LEU A 99 1.27 16.43 -9.45
CA LEU A 99 0.59 15.20 -9.05
C LEU A 99 0.18 15.19 -7.57
N GLU A 100 0.84 16.00 -6.72
CA GLU A 100 0.57 16.07 -5.27
C GLU A 100 -0.76 16.75 -4.96
N ARG A 101 -1.22 17.68 -5.80
CA ARG A 101 -2.58 18.23 -5.70
C ARG A 101 -3.67 17.15 -5.76
N TYR A 102 -3.36 15.98 -6.34
CA TYR A 102 -4.26 14.83 -6.40
C TYR A 102 -4.05 13.84 -5.26
N ALA A 103 -3.28 14.16 -4.21
CA ALA A 103 -3.09 13.30 -3.05
C ALA A 103 -4.42 12.87 -2.43
N PHE A 104 -5.43 13.76 -2.39
CA PHE A 104 -6.78 13.43 -1.94
C PHE A 104 -7.46 12.37 -2.84
N CYS A 105 -7.32 12.51 -4.17
CA CYS A 105 -7.87 11.55 -5.13
C CYS A 105 -7.21 10.19 -4.96
N GLN A 106 -5.88 10.18 -4.84
CA GLN A 106 -5.06 8.98 -4.68
C GLN A 106 -5.41 8.27 -3.36
N ALA A 107 -5.49 9.00 -2.25
CA ALA A 107 -5.88 8.43 -0.96
C ALA A 107 -7.29 7.79 -0.98
N ASP A 108 -8.24 8.33 -1.75
CA ASP A 108 -9.56 7.73 -1.92
C ASP A 108 -9.57 6.51 -2.86
N CYS A 109 -8.53 6.33 -3.67
CA CYS A 109 -8.35 5.15 -4.48
C CYS A 109 -7.78 3.95 -3.71
N VAL A 110 -7.15 4.15 -2.56
CA VAL A 110 -6.55 3.06 -1.79
C VAL A 110 -7.65 2.17 -1.18
N VAL A 111 -7.53 0.85 -1.36
CA VAL A 111 -8.44 -0.14 -0.77
C VAL A 111 -7.76 -1.09 0.22
N THR A 112 -6.44 -1.15 0.21
CA THR A 112 -5.63 -2.02 1.07
C THR A 112 -4.16 -1.59 1.03
N HIS A 113 -3.37 -2.13 1.96
CA HIS A 113 -1.92 -1.94 1.99
C HIS A 113 -1.18 -3.26 2.22
N ILE A 114 0.11 -3.26 1.88
CA ILE A 114 1.03 -4.39 2.06
C ILE A 114 2.37 -3.84 2.59
N TYR A 115 2.93 -4.47 3.61
CA TYR A 115 4.33 -4.31 4.00
C TYR A 115 5.18 -5.37 3.29
N VAL A 116 6.20 -4.90 2.57
CA VAL A 116 7.05 -5.74 1.73
C VAL A 116 8.42 -5.86 2.37
N GLU A 117 8.78 -7.10 2.68
CA GLU A 117 10.09 -7.52 3.12
C GLU A 117 10.92 -7.96 1.91
N ASP A 118 11.68 -7.03 1.35
CA ASP A 118 12.60 -7.26 0.23
C ASP A 118 14.07 -7.20 0.67
N GLU A 119 14.99 -7.26 -0.30
CA GLU A 119 16.43 -7.26 -0.03
C GLU A 119 16.88 -6.03 0.77
N VAL A 120 16.26 -4.88 0.54
CA VAL A 120 16.59 -3.65 1.27
C VAL A 120 16.12 -3.77 2.73
N ALA A 121 14.90 -4.26 2.95
CA ALA A 121 14.33 -4.40 4.28
C ALA A 121 15.16 -5.33 5.18
N VAL A 122 15.47 -6.55 4.72
CA VAL A 122 16.22 -7.54 5.51
C VAL A 122 17.67 -7.12 5.80
N ASN A 123 18.17 -6.10 5.11
CA ASN A 123 19.49 -5.51 5.33
C ASN A 123 19.43 -4.18 6.10
N GLY A 124 18.32 -3.89 6.78
CA GLY A 124 18.16 -2.75 7.68
C GLY A 124 17.70 -1.45 7.02
N GLY A 125 17.20 -1.50 5.78
CA GLY A 125 16.70 -0.34 5.04
C GLY A 125 15.21 -0.04 5.23
N GLY A 126 14.54 -0.72 6.16
CA GLY A 126 13.11 -0.57 6.43
C GLY A 126 12.19 -1.33 5.46
N LEU A 127 11.00 -1.69 5.95
CA LEU A 127 9.95 -2.31 5.14
C LEU A 127 9.47 -1.32 4.06
N LEU A 128 9.08 -1.82 2.89
CA LEU A 128 8.38 -1.01 1.91
C LEU A 128 6.88 -1.11 2.18
N HIS A 129 6.25 0.00 2.54
CA HIS A 129 4.80 0.10 2.70
C HIS A 129 4.19 0.48 1.35
N VAL A 130 3.28 -0.35 0.85
CA VAL A 130 2.67 -0.23 -0.47
C VAL A 130 1.15 -0.13 -0.33
N PHE A 131 0.55 0.88 -0.96
CA PHE A 131 -0.90 1.09 -0.98
C PHE A 131 -1.45 0.75 -2.35
N LEU A 132 -2.51 -0.06 -2.38
CA LEU A 132 -3.07 -0.61 -3.62
C LEU A 132 -4.51 -0.14 -3.84
N ASP A 133 -4.87 0.05 -5.12
CA ASP A 133 -6.26 0.24 -5.54
C ASP A 133 -6.99 -1.08 -5.79
N ASP A 134 -8.27 -0.97 -6.15
CA ASP A 134 -9.17 -2.10 -6.45
C ASP A 134 -8.78 -2.91 -7.68
N CYS A 135 -7.83 -2.44 -8.47
CA CYS A 135 -7.24 -3.17 -9.60
C CYS A 135 -5.84 -3.70 -9.29
N GLY A 136 -5.35 -3.54 -8.05
CA GLY A 136 -4.00 -3.95 -7.66
C GLY A 136 -2.90 -3.01 -8.13
N ASN A 137 -3.22 -1.82 -8.65
CA ASN A 137 -2.18 -0.84 -8.98
C ASN A 137 -1.64 -0.23 -7.70
N VAL A 138 -0.32 0.00 -7.66
CA VAL A 138 0.30 0.84 -6.64
C VAL A 138 -0.25 2.27 -6.79
N VAL A 139 -0.77 2.80 -5.70
CA VAL A 139 -1.20 4.20 -5.56
C VAL A 139 -0.05 5.04 -5.01
N ARG A 140 0.52 4.57 -3.90
CA ARG A 140 1.63 5.17 -3.17
C ARG A 140 2.50 4.08 -2.56
N GLN A 141 3.79 4.37 -2.41
CA GLN A 141 4.70 3.52 -1.65
C GLN A 141 5.80 4.33 -0.99
N TRP A 142 6.29 3.89 0.17
CA TRP A 142 7.46 4.48 0.83
C TRP A 142 8.14 3.48 1.76
N ARG A 143 9.37 3.80 2.17
CA ARG A 143 10.09 3.02 3.18
C ARG A 143 9.70 3.50 4.56
N VAL A 144 9.34 2.56 5.41
CA VAL A 144 9.12 2.80 6.83
C VAL A 144 10.44 3.20 7.45
N GLU A 145 10.50 4.39 8.04
CA GLU A 145 11.67 4.83 8.81
C GLU A 145 11.69 4.10 10.17
N ASP A 146 12.86 3.59 10.57
CA ASP A 146 13.08 2.92 11.87
C ASP A 146 13.26 3.95 13.01
N ASP A 147 12.46 5.02 12.99
CA ASP A 147 12.50 6.11 13.97
C ASP A 147 11.34 6.04 14.98
N GLY A 148 10.46 5.04 14.84
CA GLY A 148 9.28 4.83 15.69
C GLY A 148 8.13 5.81 15.42
N SER A 149 8.17 6.57 14.32
CA SER A 149 7.07 7.45 13.92
C SER A 149 5.95 6.72 13.18
N GLU A 150 6.23 5.54 12.63
CA GLU A 150 5.33 4.71 11.82
C GLU A 150 4.78 3.48 12.59
N ASP A 151 4.54 3.65 13.89
CA ASP A 151 3.96 2.62 14.76
C ASP A 151 2.42 2.55 14.62
N ASN A 152 1.84 1.34 14.71
CA ASN A 152 0.40 1.08 14.77
C ASN A 152 -0.42 1.48 13.52
N TYR A 153 0.05 1.17 12.32
CA TYR A 153 -0.74 1.40 11.10
C TYR A 153 -1.98 0.51 10.99
N ASP A 154 -1.97 -0.73 11.52
CA ASP A 154 -3.20 -1.56 11.58
C ASP A 154 -4.28 -0.89 12.46
N GLY A 155 -3.90 -0.28 13.58
CA GLY A 155 -4.81 0.52 14.40
C GLY A 155 -5.19 1.88 13.78
N ALA A 156 -4.25 2.54 13.08
CA ALA A 156 -4.49 3.79 12.36
C ALA A 156 -5.30 3.60 11.06
N TRP A 157 -5.35 2.38 10.52
CA TRP A 157 -6.16 2.00 9.37
C TRP A 157 -7.64 2.22 9.66
N HIS A 158 -8.07 1.80 10.86
CA HIS A 158 -9.44 1.98 11.37
C HIS A 158 -9.88 3.46 11.40
N GLU A 159 -8.98 4.36 11.78
CA GLU A 159 -9.28 5.78 11.91
C GLU A 159 -9.06 6.57 10.60
N ARG A 160 -8.63 5.89 9.53
CA ARG A 160 -8.23 6.50 8.24
C ARG A 160 -7.12 7.54 8.36
N LEU A 161 -6.35 7.49 9.44
CA LEU A 161 -5.27 8.45 9.71
C LEU A 161 -4.12 8.32 8.70
N TRP A 162 -3.96 7.15 8.07
CA TRP A 162 -3.04 6.95 6.94
C TRP A 162 -3.32 7.87 5.74
N LYS A 163 -4.56 8.35 5.58
CA LYS A 163 -4.87 9.35 4.54
C LYS A 163 -4.13 10.66 4.78
N GLU A 164 -3.84 10.99 6.04
CA GLU A 164 -3.06 12.19 6.38
C GLU A 164 -1.60 12.03 5.98
N ALA A 165 -1.00 10.85 6.15
CA ALA A 165 0.35 10.58 5.64
C ALA A 165 0.46 10.73 4.10
N ILE A 166 -0.54 10.25 3.35
CA ILE A 166 -0.60 10.48 1.89
C ILE A 166 -0.80 11.97 1.55
N ARG A 167 -1.52 12.73 2.40
CA ARG A 167 -1.78 14.17 2.21
C ARG A 167 -0.55 15.03 2.50
N ASP A 168 0.28 14.62 3.47
CA ASP A 168 1.52 15.30 3.86
C ASP A 168 2.71 14.86 2.97
N ASP A 169 2.39 14.25 1.84
CA ASP A 169 3.28 13.94 0.73
C ASP A 169 4.33 12.85 1.00
N CYS A 170 3.99 11.94 1.90
CA CYS A 170 4.82 10.76 2.14
C CYS A 170 4.64 9.77 0.98
N GLY A 171 5.61 9.75 0.07
CA GLY A 171 5.88 8.57 -0.76
C GLY A 171 5.75 8.73 -2.27
N GLU A 172 6.37 7.77 -2.96
CA GLU A 172 6.42 7.70 -4.42
C GLU A 172 5.05 7.37 -5.00
N ILE A 173 4.64 8.13 -6.03
CA ILE A 173 3.40 7.89 -6.79
C ILE A 173 3.57 6.62 -7.62
N GLY A 174 2.58 5.72 -7.58
CA GLY A 174 2.65 4.51 -8.39
C GLY A 174 2.51 4.78 -9.90
N PRO A 175 3.09 3.94 -10.78
CA PRO A 175 3.14 4.15 -12.23
C PRO A 175 1.78 4.43 -12.90
N ALA A 176 0.72 3.79 -12.44
CA ALA A 176 -0.62 3.96 -12.99
C ALA A 176 -1.19 5.38 -12.79
N TYR A 177 -0.70 6.10 -11.78
CA TYR A 177 -1.20 7.42 -11.36
C TYR A 177 -0.39 8.60 -11.93
N HIS A 178 0.68 8.33 -12.67
CA HIS A 178 1.40 9.35 -13.43
C HIS A 178 0.64 9.82 -14.67
N GLU A 179 1.02 10.99 -15.22
CA GLU A 179 0.47 11.48 -16.48
C GLU A 179 0.60 10.43 -17.60
N GLY A 180 -0.52 10.12 -18.27
CA GLY A 180 -0.60 9.07 -19.28
C GLY A 180 -0.78 7.65 -18.74
N GLY A 181 -0.75 7.46 -17.41
CA GLY A 181 -1.10 6.22 -16.74
C GLY A 181 -2.61 5.93 -16.76
N SER A 182 -2.98 4.66 -16.56
CA SER A 182 -4.38 4.20 -16.60
C SER A 182 -5.28 4.82 -15.52
N ARG A 183 -4.68 5.32 -14.44
CA ARG A 183 -5.33 5.97 -13.29
C ARG A 183 -4.79 7.38 -13.06
N GLY A 184 -4.00 7.93 -13.97
CA GLY A 184 -3.36 9.24 -13.81
C GLY A 184 -4.16 10.39 -14.44
N PRO A 185 -3.71 11.63 -14.23
CA PRO A 185 -4.35 12.78 -14.83
C PRO A 185 -4.16 12.83 -16.37
N PRO A 186 -5.13 13.42 -17.11
CA PRO A 186 -6.44 13.84 -16.61
C PRO A 186 -7.29 12.62 -16.24
N TYR A 187 -7.81 12.61 -15.01
CA TYR A 187 -8.61 11.49 -14.51
C TYR A 187 -9.86 11.41 -15.38
N THR A 188 -10.05 10.27 -16.05
CA THR A 188 -11.28 10.00 -16.79
C THR A 188 -12.28 9.38 -15.81
N LEU A 189 -13.22 10.20 -15.34
CA LEU A 189 -14.36 9.77 -14.54
C LEU A 189 -15.38 9.00 -15.39
#